data_AF-A0A1A0MAX4-F1
#
_entry.id   AF-A0A1A0MAX4-F1
#
_cell.length_a   1.000
_cell.length_b   1.000
_cell.length_c   1.000
_cell.angle_alpha   90.00
_cell.angle_beta   90.00
_cell.angle_gamma   90.00
#
_symmetry.space_group_name_H-M   'P 1'
#
loop_
_entity.id
_entity.type
_entity.pdbx_description
1 polymer ?
#
loop_
_entity_poly.entity_id
_entity_poly.type
_entity_poly.pdbx_seq_one_letter_code
_entity_poly.pdbx_strand_id
1 'polypeptide(L)' 'MEDAASPAPVLITEQEVAFSTAVALSPRPASKSRRLFDAIRAAGAALRLPPPKNHLPQSNRYLEHARMAREMERL' A
#
# COMPACT_ATOMS: atom_id res chain seq x y z
N MET A 1 34.24 10.87 -26.14
CA MET A 1 34.28 9.62 -26.92
C MET A 1 34.78 8.57 -25.94
N GLU A 2 33.87 8.03 -25.13
CA GLU A 2 34.23 7.06 -24.10
C GLU A 2 34.24 5.67 -24.74
N ASP A 3 35.41 5.07 -24.76
CA ASP A 3 35.64 3.70 -25.22
C ASP A 3 34.89 2.78 -24.26
N ALA A 4 33.74 2.28 -24.69
CA ALA A 4 32.91 1.38 -23.90
C ALA A 4 33.71 0.08 -23.70
N ALA A 5 34.43 -0.01 -22.59
CA ALA A 5 35.25 -1.15 -22.23
C ALA A 5 34.42 -2.43 -22.36
N SER A 6 34.72 -3.21 -23.39
CA SER A 6 34.08 -4.51 -23.62
C SER A 6 34.38 -5.38 -22.39
N PRO A 7 33.37 -5.88 -21.67
CA PRO A 7 33.60 -6.68 -20.49
C PRO A 7 34.39 -7.94 -20.88
N ALA A 8 35.43 -8.25 -20.10
CA ALA A 8 36.22 -9.46 -20.29
C ALA A 8 35.31 -10.70 -20.16
N PRO A 9 35.55 -11.76 -20.95
CA PRO A 9 34.75 -12.97 -20.87
C PRO A 9 34.90 -13.60 -19.49
N VAL A 10 33.78 -13.76 -18.77
CA VAL A 10 33.71 -14.42 -17.46
C VAL A 10 33.24 -15.86 -17.67
N LEU A 11 33.99 -16.83 -17.15
CA LEU A 11 33.59 -18.24 -17.17
C LEU A 11 32.55 -18.47 -16.06
N ILE A 12 31.32 -18.80 -16.45
CA ILE A 12 30.25 -19.19 -15.52
C ILE A 12 30.22 -20.71 -15.42
N THR A 13 30.23 -21.23 -14.20
CA THR A 13 30.17 -22.67 -13.94
C THR A 13 28.75 -23.16 -13.69
N GLU A 14 28.48 -24.43 -13.95
CA GLU A 14 27.17 -25.03 -13.65
C GLU A 14 26.82 -24.95 -12.16
N GLN A 15 27.83 -25.08 -11.29
CA GLN A 15 27.65 -24.99 -9.83
C GLN A 15 27.22 -23.58 -9.41
N GLU A 16 27.79 -22.56 -10.05
CA GLU A 16 27.47 -21.16 -9.80
C GLU A 16 26.05 -20.82 -10.25
N VAL A 17 25.63 -21.34 -11.41
CA VAL A 17 24.23 -21.23 -11.87
C VAL A 17 23.29 -21.93 -10.90
N ALA A 18 23.60 -23.16 -10.49
CA ALA A 18 22.77 -23.93 -9.57
C ALA A 18 22.62 -23.22 -8.21
N PHE A 19 23.71 -22.71 -7.64
CA PHE A 19 23.69 -21.98 -6.38
C PHE A 19 22.93 -20.66 -6.49
N SER A 20 23.19 -19.87 -7.53
CA SER A 20 22.51 -18.59 -7.76
C SER A 20 21.01 -18.78 -7.96
N THR A 21 20.63 -19.85 -8.68
CA THR A 21 19.23 -20.22 -8.89
C THR A 21 18.57 -20.64 -7.59
N ALA A 22 19.25 -21.44 -6.76
CA ALA A 22 18.74 -21.84 -5.45
C ALA A 22 18.52 -20.62 -4.53
N VAL A 23 19.42 -19.63 -4.56
CA VAL A 23 19.27 -18.38 -3.80
C VAL A 23 18.10 -17.54 -4.35
N ALA A 24 17.97 -17.41 -5.67
CA ALA A 24 16.89 -16.63 -6.29
C ALA A 24 15.50 -17.25 -6.04
N LEU A 25 15.41 -18.58 -6.01
CA LEU A 25 14.19 -19.31 -5.69
C LEU A 25 13.92 -19.41 -4.18
N SER A 26 14.92 -19.12 -3.34
CA SER A 26 14.74 -19.13 -1.90
C SER A 26 13.70 -18.08 -1.52
N PRO A 27 12.58 -18.47 -0.89
CA PRO A 27 11.59 -17.50 -0.45
C PRO A 27 12.27 -16.56 0.54
N ARG A 28 12.38 -15.28 0.15
CA ARG A 28 12.95 -14.26 1.03
C ARG A 28 12.21 -14.35 2.36
N PRO A 29 12.90 -14.65 3.48
CA PRO A 29 12.21 -14.79 4.75
C PRO A 29 11.44 -13.50 4.99
N ALA A 30 10.12 -13.62 5.09
CA ALA A 30 9.27 -12.51 5.48
C ALA A 30 9.82 -12.05 6.83
N SER A 31 10.59 -10.96 6.80
CA SER A 31 11.45 -10.61 7.92
C SER A 31 10.58 -10.53 9.15
N LYS A 32 10.89 -11.33 10.17
CA LYS A 32 10.19 -11.29 11.47
C LYS A 32 10.12 -9.83 11.98
N SER A 33 11.10 -9.00 11.60
CA SER A 33 11.09 -7.56 11.87
C SER A 33 9.93 -6.82 11.22
N ARG A 34 9.51 -7.12 9.98
CA ARG A 34 8.36 -6.45 9.33
C ARG A 34 7.09 -6.67 10.14
N ARG A 35 6.81 -7.91 10.54
CA ARG A 35 5.64 -8.23 11.39
C ARG A 35 5.70 -7.50 12.73
N LEU A 36 6.88 -7.41 13.35
CA LEU A 36 7.08 -6.67 14.59
C LEU A 36 6.84 -5.16 14.41
N PHE A 37 7.40 -4.56 13.35
CA PHE A 37 7.19 -3.16 13.01
C PHE A 37 5.73 -2.85 12.69
N ASP A 38 5.04 -3.74 11.98
CA ASP A 38 3.61 -3.62 11.69
C ASP A 38 2.78 -3.68 12.98
N ALA A 39 3.13 -4.56 13.91
CA ALA A 39 2.47 -4.65 15.21
C ALA A 39 2.69 -3.38 16.06
N ILE A 40 3.91 -2.86 16.10
CA ILE A 40 4.22 -1.59 16.79
C ILE A 40 3.45 -0.44 16.15
N ARG A 41 3.38 -0.38 14.83
CA ARG A 41 2.63 0.65 14.09
C ARG A 41 1.14 0.57 14.37
N ALA A 42 0.57 -0.64 14.39
CA ALA A 42 -0.84 -0.87 14.70
C ALA A 42 -1.17 -0.48 16.15
N ALA A 43 -0.34 -0.86 17.11
CA ALA A 43 -0.49 -0.45 18.51
C ALA A 43 -0.38 1.07 18.67
N GLY A 44 0.60 1.71 18.03
CA GLY A 44 0.76 3.16 18.02
C GLY A 44 -0.42 3.88 17.36
N ALA A 45 -1.03 3.31 16.32
CA ALA A 45 -2.24 3.84 15.70
C ALA A 45 -3.47 3.71 16.60
N ALA A 46 -3.60 2.61 17.35
CA ALA A 46 -4.69 2.41 18.30
C ALA A 46 -4.62 3.37 19.51
N LEU A 47 -3.42 3.79 19.89
CA LEU A 47 -3.21 4.78 20.97
C LEU A 47 -3.44 6.23 20.52
N ARG A 48 -3.54 6.48 19.20
CA ARG A 48 -3.85 7.82 18.69
C ARG A 48 -5.34 8.07 18.82
N LEU A 49 -5.69 9.22 19.40
CA LEU A 49 -7.07 9.68 19.41
C LEU A 49 -7.58 9.73 17.96
N PRO A 50 -8.77 9.19 17.65
CA PRO A 50 -9.33 9.29 16.32
C PRO A 50 -9.33 10.76 15.89
N PRO A 51 -9.01 11.06 14.62
CA PRO A 51 -9.00 12.43 14.14
C PRO A 51 -10.36 13.07 14.46
N PRO A 52 -10.38 14.35 14.88
CA PRO A 52 -11.63 15.02 15.22
C PRO A 52 -12.59 14.88 14.04
N LYS A 53 -13.77 14.31 14.30
CA LYS A 53 -14.80 14.20 13.28
C LYS A 53 -15.11 15.61 12.81
N ASN A 54 -14.77 15.92 11.57
CA ASN A 54 -15.17 17.17 10.95
C ASN A 54 -16.70 17.24 11.02
N HIS A 55 -17.21 18.14 11.87
CA HIS A 55 -18.64 18.41 11.94
C HIS A 55 -19.00 19.18 10.68
N LEU A 56 -19.19 18.45 9.58
CA LEU A 56 -19.76 19.00 8.37
C LEU A 56 -21.21 19.37 8.69
N PRO A 57 -21.66 20.59 8.38
CA PRO A 57 -23.06 20.94 8.56
C PRO A 57 -23.88 19.99 7.69
N GLN A 58 -24.72 19.16 8.32
CA GLN A 58 -25.69 18.36 7.58
C GLN A 58 -26.69 19.30 6.93
N SER A 59 -26.42 19.72 5.69
CA SER A 59 -27.36 20.54 4.94
C SER A 59 -28.51 19.66 4.48
N ASN A 60 -29.59 19.61 5.26
CA ASN A 60 -30.82 18.91 4.90
C ASN A 60 -31.58 19.60 3.76
N ARG A 61 -31.07 20.72 3.22
CA ARG A 61 -31.68 21.46 2.10
C ARG A 61 -32.07 20.56 0.92
N TYR A 62 -31.22 19.61 0.54
CA TYR A 62 -31.54 18.67 -0.53
C TYR A 62 -32.75 17.80 -0.18
N LEU A 63 -32.81 17.27 1.04
CA LEU A 63 -33.92 16.43 1.51
C LEU A 63 -35.22 17.23 1.63
N GLU A 64 -35.15 18.46 2.14
CA GLU A 64 -36.28 19.38 2.21
C GLU A 64 -36.82 19.71 0.81
N HIS A 65 -35.95 20.06 -0.13
CA HIS A 65 -36.35 20.36 -1.52
C HIS A 65 -36.96 19.13 -2.20
N ALA A 66 -36.35 17.95 -2.03
CA ALA A 66 -36.88 16.71 -2.58
C ALA A 66 -38.25 16.34 -1.99
N ARG A 67 -38.46 16.59 -0.69
CA ARG A 67 -39.74 16.38 -0.03
C ARG A 67 -40.81 17.33 -0.58
N MET A 68 -40.50 18.61 -0.72
CA MET A 68 -41.42 19.59 -1.29
C MET A 68 -41.79 19.26 -2.73
N ALA A 69 -40.82 18.85 -3.55
CA ALA A 69 -41.07 18.46 -4.94
C ALA A 69 -42.04 17.28 -5.05
N ARG A 70 -41.87 16.25 -4.20
CA ARG A 70 -42.80 15.11 -4.15
C ARG A 70 -44.18 15.48 -3.63
N GLU A 71 -44.27 16.47 -2.75
CA GLU A 71 -45.56 16.97 -2.28
C GLU A 71 -46.29 17.73 -3.39
N MET A 72 -45.56 18.51 -4.20
CA MET A 72 -46.13 19.18 -5.37
C MET A 72 -46.57 18.21 -6.47
N GLU A 73 -45.90 17.07 -6.62
CA GLU A 73 -46.29 16.00 -7.56
C GLU A 73 -47.60 15.29 -7.14
N ARG A 74 -48.03 15.44 -5.89
CA ARG A 74 -49.29 14.86 -5.37
C ARG A 74 -50.51 15.75 -5.55
N LEU A 75 -50.33 17.01 -5.96
CA LEU A 75 -51.38 17.97 -6.26
C LEU A 75 -51.80 17.87 -7.73
#